data_AF-A0A1M5CYA6-F1
#
_entry.id   AF-A0A1M5CYA6-F1
#
_cell.length_a   1.000
_cell.length_b   1.000
_cell.length_c   1.000
_cell.angle_alpha   90.00
_cell.angle_beta   90.00
_cell.angle_gamma   90.00
#
_symmetry.space_group_name_H-M   'P 1'
#
loop_
_entity.id
_entity.type
_entity.pdbx_description
1 polymer ?
#
loop_
_entity_poly.entity_id
_entity_poly.type
_entity_poly.pdbx_seq_one_letter_code
_entity_poly.pdbx_strand_id
1 'polypeptide(L)' 'MRPQLIIFGILIAGFIIYNLFFQLADDRTNTAVNIFYGSILFAYISFMAYSLLRKMKK' A
#
# COMPACT_ATOMS: atom_id res chain seq x y z
N MET A 1 -12.70 7.36 -8.16
CA MET A 1 -12.73 6.51 -6.95
C MET A 1 -12.74 5.03 -7.32
N ARG A 2 -13.63 4.55 -8.22
CA ARG A 2 -13.63 3.13 -8.68
C ARG A 2 -12.25 2.58 -9.12
N PRO A 3 -11.43 3.29 -9.92
CA PRO A 3 -10.14 2.75 -10.35
C PRO A 3 -9.06 2.80 -9.24
N GLN A 4 -9.11 3.82 -8.37
CA GLN A 4 -8.13 4.01 -7.30
C GLN A 4 -8.27 2.93 -6.21
N LEU A 5 -9.50 2.53 -5.90
CA LEU A 5 -9.78 1.41 -4.99
C LEU A 5 -9.31 0.07 -5.55
N ILE A 6 -9.43 -0.14 -6.87
CA ILE A 6 -8.92 -1.35 -7.52
C ILE A 6 -7.39 -1.39 -7.48
N ILE A 7 -6.73 -0.28 -7.82
CA ILE A 7 -5.25 -0.17 -7.73
C ILE A 7 -4.78 -0.40 -6.30
N PHE A 8 -5.47 0.17 -5.32
CA PHE A 8 -5.15 -0.02 -3.91
C PHE A 8 -5.33 -1.47 -3.45
N GLY A 9 -6.41 -2.14 -3.90
CA GLY A 9 -6.63 -3.56 -3.64
C GLY A 9 -5.53 -4.45 -4.23
N ILE A 10 -5.06 -4.14 -5.44
CA ILE A 10 -3.94 -4.86 -6.08
C ILE A 10 -2.64 -4.64 -5.27
N LEU A 11 -2.37 -3.41 -4.82
CA LEU A 11 -1.22 -3.08 -3.97
C LEU A 11 -1.22 -3.87 -2.65
N ILE A 12 -2.38 -3.98 -2.00
CA ILE A 12 -2.54 -4.79 -0.78
C ILE A 12 -2.33 -6.27 -1.09
N ALA A 13 -2.96 -6.79 -2.16
CA ALA A 13 -2.83 -8.19 -2.54
C ALA A 13 -1.36 -8.56 -2.82
N GLY A 14 -0.62 -7.69 -3.52
CA GLY A 14 0.81 -7.86 -3.75
C GLY A 14 1.62 -7.89 -2.46
N PHE A 15 1.33 -6.99 -1.50
CA PHE A 15 2.00 -6.98 -0.19
C PHE A 15 1.75 -8.25 0.62
N ILE A 16 0.52 -8.74 0.61
CA ILE A 16 0.12 -9.98 1.29
C ILE A 16 0.81 -11.19 0.65
N ILE A 17 0.80 -11.29 -0.68
CA ILE A 17 1.48 -12.39 -1.40
C ILE A 17 2.98 -12.38 -1.10
N TYR A 18 3.60 -11.19 -1.09
CA TYR A 18 5.02 -11.07 -0.75
C TYR A 18 5.31 -11.57 0.66
N ASN A 19 4.52 -11.16 1.66
CA ASN A 19 4.72 -11.59 3.05
C ASN A 19 4.42 -13.08 3.28
N LEU A 20 3.46 -13.66 2.56
CA LEU A 20 3.07 -15.06 2.75
C LEU A 20 3.99 -16.05 2.02
N PHE A 21 4.47 -15.69 0.82
CA PHE A 21 5.18 -16.64 -0.06
C PHE A 21 6.63 -16.26 -0.35
N PHE A 22 7.00 -14.98 -0.25
CA PHE A 22 8.31 -14.45 -0.63
C PHE A 22 9.06 -13.81 0.55
N GLN A 23 8.68 -14.15 1.78
CA GLN A 23 9.35 -13.65 2.97
C GLN A 23 10.84 -14.01 2.92
N LEU A 24 11.69 -12.99 3.03
CA LEU A 24 13.14 -13.18 3.00
C LEU A 24 13.61 -13.83 4.30
N ALA A 25 14.59 -14.73 4.20
CA ALA A 25 15.18 -15.42 5.35
C ALA A 25 16.02 -14.49 6.25
N ASP A 26 16.51 -13.37 5.70
CA ASP A 26 17.20 -12.35 6.50
C ASP A 26 16.19 -11.38 7.12
N ASP A 27 16.07 -11.44 8.46
CA ASP A 27 15.09 -10.67 9.23
C ASP A 27 15.23 -9.14 9.03
N ARG A 28 16.47 -8.64 8.90
CA ARG A 28 16.72 -7.20 8.73
C ARG A 28 16.21 -6.73 7.38
N THR A 29 16.52 -7.47 6.32
CA THR A 29 16.05 -7.15 4.96
C THR A 29 14.53 -7.32 4.86
N ASN A 30 13.96 -8.38 5.43
CA ASN A 30 12.51 -8.58 5.44
C ASN A 30 11.76 -7.42 6.15
N THR A 31 12.28 -6.99 7.29
CA THR A 31 11.75 -5.84 8.03
C THR A 31 11.82 -4.55 7.21
N ALA A 32 12.95 -4.30 6.56
CA ALA A 32 13.11 -3.13 5.69
C ALA A 32 12.11 -3.11 4.53
N VAL A 33 11.89 -4.27 3.89
CA VAL A 33 10.91 -4.39 2.80
C VAL A 33 9.48 -4.16 3.31
N ASN A 34 9.14 -4.68 4.49
CA ASN A 34 7.83 -4.44 5.10
C ASN A 34 7.59 -2.97 5.44
N ILE A 35 8.59 -2.28 5.98
CA ILE A 35 8.51 -0.84 6.24
C ILE A 35 8.33 -0.08 4.92
N PHE A 36 9.08 -0.46 3.88
CA PHE A 36 9.01 0.19 2.57
C PHE A 36 7.63 0.02 1.92
N TYR A 37 7.11 -1.20 1.85
CA TYR A 37 5.76 -1.47 1.35
C TYR A 37 4.68 -0.78 2.16
N GLY A 38 4.78 -0.82 3.50
CA GLY A 38 3.86 -0.12 4.39
C GLY A 38 3.84 1.39 4.13
N SER A 39 5.01 1.98 3.90
CA SER A 39 5.15 3.40 3.58
C SER A 39 4.48 3.76 2.25
N ILE A 40 4.65 2.92 1.21
CA ILE A 40 4.00 3.10 -0.10
C ILE A 40 2.47 2.99 0.03
N LEU A 41 1.98 1.96 0.72
CA LEU A 41 0.55 1.76 0.96
C LEU A 41 -0.04 2.96 1.70
N PHE A 42 0.63 3.42 2.76
CA PHE A 42 0.18 4.57 3.53
C PHE A 42 0.15 5.84 2.69
N ALA A 43 1.21 6.13 1.93
CA ALA A 43 1.26 7.29 1.04
C ALA A 43 0.12 7.28 0.01
N TYR A 44 -0.18 6.11 -0.56
CA TYR A 44 -1.28 5.96 -1.51
C TYR A 44 -2.65 6.21 -0.87
N ILE A 45 -2.89 5.72 0.36
CA ILE A 45 -4.11 5.98 1.13
C ILE A 45 -4.25 7.47 1.45
N SER A 46 -3.18 8.11 1.95
CA SER A 46 -3.19 9.54 2.26
C SER A 46 -3.49 10.38 1.03
N PHE A 47 -2.91 10.04 -0.13
CA PHE A 47 -3.23 10.69 -1.40
C PHE A 47 -4.70 10.49 -1.80
N MET A 48 -5.23 9.27 -1.66
CA MET A 48 -6.63 8.98 -1.93
C MET A 48 -7.56 9.81 -1.04
N ALA A 49 -7.28 9.84 0.27
CA ALA A 49 -8.05 10.61 1.25
C ALA A 49 -8.00 12.11 0.93
N TYR A 50 -6.83 12.65 0.61
CA TYR A 50 -6.68 14.05 0.18
C TYR A 50 -7.47 14.34 -1.10
N SER A 51 -7.37 13.49 -2.12
CA SER A 51 -8.11 13.63 -3.38
C SER A 51 -9.62 13.56 -3.16
N LEU A 52 -10.07 12.71 -2.25
CA LEU A 52 -11.47 12.56 -1.88
C LEU A 52 -12.01 13.82 -1.18
N LEU A 53 -11.29 14.32 -0.18
CA LEU A 53 -11.64 15.55 0.54
C LEU A 53 -11.64 16.76 -0.39
N ARG A 54 -10.67 16.86 -1.30
CA ARG A 54 -10.60 17.94 -2.30
C ARG A 54 -11.77 17.90 -3.29
N LYS A 55 -12.32 16.73 -3.60
CA LYS A 55 -13.52 16.58 -4.44
C LYS A 55 -14.83 16.86 -3.70
N MET A 56 -14.83 16.77 -2.37
CA MET A 56 -16.00 17.03 -1.52
C MET A 56 -16.13 18.50 -1.09
N LYS A 57 -15.01 19.23 -1.02
CA LYS A 57 -15.05 20.70 -0.91
C LYS A 57 -15.51 21.29 -2.25
N LYS A 58 -16.82 21.54 -2.36
CA LYS A 58 -17.38 22.54 -3.30
C LYS A 58 -16.78 23.91 -2.99
#